data_AF-A0A969EMH4-F1
#
_entry.id   AF-A0A969EMH4-F1
#
_cell.length_a   1.000
_cell.length_b   1.000
_cell.length_c   1.000
_cell.angle_alpha   90.00
_cell.angle_beta   90.00
_cell.angle_gamma   90.00
#
_symmetry.space_group_name_H-M   'P 1'
#
loop_
_entity.id
_entity.type
_entity.pdbx_description
1 polymer ?
#
loop_
_entity_poly.entity_id
_entity_poly.type
_entity_poly.pdbx_seq_one_letter_code
_entity_poly.pdbx_strand_id
1 'polypeptide(L)'
;MPEDELTFTATSGTGSFPLGTTFTWNNAPDGSMHTITTGPAGILQMRLEVTLLGGCSQVFLHAYEVWERPRVSIAPNFAELCPDGSITLVPTVTGGQPLYTYLWGPGNVTTPTLTVDANSGPTDAIFLRVTDDNGCV
;
A
#
# COMPACT_ATOMS: atom_id res chain seq x y z
N MET A 1 5.50 4.85 8.68
CA MET A 1 4.29 4.74 7.85
C MET A 1 3.44 3.65 8.47
N PRO A 2 2.10 3.76 8.54
CA PRO A 2 1.30 2.62 8.94
C PRO A 2 1.50 1.57 7.84
N GLU A 3 2.00 0.41 8.23
CA GLU A 3 2.11 -0.73 7.34
C GLU A 3 0.69 -1.22 7.07
N ASP A 4 0.35 -1.55 5.82
CA ASP A 4 -1.01 -1.95 5.50
C ASP A 4 -1.28 -3.29 6.20
N GLU A 5 -2.34 -3.34 7.00
CA GLU A 5 -2.75 -4.54 7.70
C GLU A 5 -3.76 -5.34 6.86
N LEU A 6 -3.63 -6.66 6.88
CA LEU A 6 -4.53 -7.58 6.21
C LEU A 6 -5.10 -8.58 7.23
N THR A 7 -6.41 -8.63 7.35
CA THR A 7 -7.10 -9.57 8.24
C THR A 7 -7.66 -10.74 7.46
N PHE A 8 -7.27 -11.94 7.87
CA PHE A 8 -7.83 -13.20 7.40
C PHE A 8 -8.87 -13.69 8.41
N THR A 9 -9.94 -14.30 7.91
CA THR A 9 -10.99 -14.89 8.74
C THR A 9 -11.25 -16.31 8.30
N ALA A 10 -11.20 -17.25 9.24
CA ALA A 10 -11.65 -18.61 9.02
C ALA A 10 -13.18 -18.64 9.01
N THR A 11 -13.77 -19.18 7.94
CA THR A 11 -15.22 -19.34 7.81
C THR A 11 -15.58 -20.83 7.74
N SER A 12 -16.64 -21.22 8.44
CA SER A 12 -17.21 -22.57 8.35
C SER A 12 -18.39 -22.58 7.37
N GLY A 13 -18.49 -23.63 6.54
CA GLY A 13 -19.65 -23.84 5.66
C GLY A 13 -20.98 -24.02 6.41
N THR A 14 -20.93 -24.36 7.71
CA THR A 14 -22.11 -24.48 8.59
C THR A 14 -22.38 -23.21 9.41
N GLY A 15 -21.57 -22.15 9.22
CA GLY A 15 -21.71 -20.88 9.94
C GLY A 15 -21.14 -20.86 11.37
N SER A 16 -20.71 -22.00 11.92
CA SER A 16 -20.03 -22.06 13.21
C SER A 16 -18.97 -23.15 13.24
N PHE A 17 -17.97 -22.97 14.10
CA PHE A 17 -16.97 -23.98 14.41
C PHE A 17 -17.37 -24.74 15.69
N PRO A 18 -17.16 -26.07 15.75
CA PRO A 18 -17.37 -26.83 16.98
C PRO A 18 -16.55 -26.28 18.16
N LEU A 19 -17.07 -26.46 19.37
CA LEU A 19 -16.37 -26.05 20.59
C LEU A 19 -15.02 -26.79 20.70
N GLY A 20 -13.95 -26.05 21.05
CA GLY A 20 -12.60 -26.60 21.17
C GLY A 20 -11.83 -26.70 19.86
N THR A 21 -12.36 -26.13 18.76
CA THR A 21 -11.59 -25.94 17.52
C THR A 21 -10.44 -24.95 17.76
N THR A 22 -9.24 -25.29 17.28
CA THR A 22 -8.08 -24.40 17.32
C THR A 22 -7.66 -24.00 15.90
N PHE A 23 -7.09 -22.80 15.78
CA PHE A 23 -6.63 -22.24 14.52
C PHE A 23 -5.14 -21.93 14.63
N THR A 24 -4.41 -22.25 13.57
CA THR A 24 -3.00 -21.89 13.44
C THR A 24 -2.76 -21.24 12.10
N TRP A 25 -2.22 -20.03 12.11
CA TRP A 25 -1.95 -19.21 10.94
C TRP A 25 -0.44 -19.11 10.75
N ASN A 26 0.07 -19.50 9.59
CA ASN A 26 1.51 -19.58 9.33
C ASN A 26 2.30 -20.28 10.46
N ASN A 27 1.72 -21.35 11.02
CA ASN A 27 2.25 -22.14 12.15
C ASN A 27 2.25 -21.42 13.52
N ALA A 28 1.59 -20.28 13.64
CA ALA A 28 1.36 -19.58 14.90
C ALA A 28 -0.10 -19.77 15.37
N PRO A 29 -0.36 -20.24 16.61
CA PRO A 29 -1.71 -20.33 17.13
C PRO A 29 -2.38 -18.95 17.25
N ASP A 30 -3.64 -18.85 16.84
CA ASP A 30 -4.47 -17.65 16.99
C ASP A 30 -5.96 -18.02 17.06
N GLY A 31 -6.84 -17.02 17.04
CA GLY A 31 -8.28 -17.17 16.91
C GLY A 31 -8.75 -17.47 15.47
N SER A 32 -10.06 -17.40 15.28
CA SER A 32 -10.69 -17.52 13.96
C SER A 32 -10.39 -16.33 13.03
N MET A 33 -9.75 -15.29 13.54
CA MET A 33 -9.25 -14.15 12.77
C MET A 33 -7.77 -13.99 13.06
N HIS A 34 -7.01 -13.59 12.04
CA HIS A 34 -5.59 -13.31 12.13
C HIS A 34 -5.24 -12.10 11.28
N THR A 35 -4.58 -11.12 11.89
CA THR A 35 -4.13 -9.92 11.19
C THR A 35 -2.62 -9.99 11.03
N ILE A 36 -2.17 -9.77 9.79
CA ILE A 36 -0.76 -9.60 9.48
C ILE A 36 -0.48 -8.17 9.06
N THR A 37 0.76 -7.78 9.26
CA THR A 37 1.34 -6.65 8.56
C THR A 37 1.83 -7.13 7.19
N THR A 38 1.46 -6.42 6.13
CA THR A 38 1.83 -6.80 4.76
C THR A 38 3.36 -6.77 4.57
N GLY A 39 3.87 -7.81 3.92
CA GLY A 39 5.29 -7.99 3.64
C GLY A 39 5.72 -7.34 2.32
N PRO A 40 6.84 -7.77 1.72
CA PRO A 40 7.29 -7.26 0.43
C PRO A 40 6.27 -7.55 -0.67
N ALA A 41 6.29 -6.73 -1.73
CA ALA A 41 5.44 -6.90 -2.90
C ALA A 41 5.65 -8.27 -3.56
N GLY A 42 4.56 -8.83 -4.08
CA GLY A 42 4.52 -10.11 -4.76
C GLY A 42 3.35 -10.99 -4.35
N ILE A 43 3.30 -12.18 -4.95
CA ILE A 43 2.33 -13.21 -4.61
C ILE A 43 2.83 -13.97 -3.38
N LEU A 44 2.06 -13.91 -2.31
CA LEU A 44 2.32 -14.55 -1.03
C LEU A 44 1.22 -15.57 -0.73
N GLN A 45 1.44 -16.39 0.30
CA GLN A 45 0.51 -17.46 0.67
C GLN A 45 0.29 -17.48 2.18
N MET A 46 -0.98 -17.47 2.58
CA MET A 46 -1.42 -17.67 3.95
C MET A 46 -1.72 -19.15 4.18
N ARG A 47 -1.08 -19.76 5.19
CA ARG A 47 -1.38 -21.12 5.65
C ARG A 47 -2.30 -21.06 6.85
N LEU A 48 -3.50 -21.64 6.74
CA LEU A 48 -4.41 -21.87 7.85
C LEU A 48 -4.49 -23.36 8.14
N GLU A 49 -4.23 -23.77 9.37
CA GLU A 49 -4.54 -25.11 9.85
C GLU A 49 -5.59 -25.05 10.95
N VAL A 50 -6.70 -25.75 10.72
CA VAL A 50 -7.86 -25.84 11.62
C VAL A 50 -7.86 -27.22 12.23
N THR A 51 -7.81 -27.32 13.56
CA THR A 51 -7.82 -28.60 14.28
C THR A 51 -9.09 -28.72 15.12
N LEU A 52 -9.85 -29.80 14.92
CA LEU A 52 -11.05 -30.11 15.68
C LEU A 52 -10.73 -30.81 17.00
N LEU A 53 -11.66 -30.71 17.94
CA LEU A 53 -11.62 -31.48 19.19
C LEU A 53 -11.66 -32.97 18.85
N GLY A 54 -10.54 -33.67 19.07
CA GLY A 54 -10.34 -35.06 18.61
C GLY A 54 -9.12 -35.24 17.70
N GLY A 55 -8.44 -34.15 17.31
CA GLY A 55 -7.13 -34.19 16.65
C GLY A 55 -7.19 -34.25 15.11
N CYS A 56 -8.38 -34.22 14.51
CA CYS A 56 -8.51 -34.07 13.06
C CYS A 56 -8.11 -32.64 12.66
N SER A 57 -7.06 -32.49 11.84
CA SER A 57 -6.67 -31.20 11.28
C SER A 57 -6.88 -31.13 9.77
N GLN A 58 -7.17 -29.92 9.28
CA GLN A 58 -7.23 -29.60 7.86
C GLN A 58 -6.36 -28.37 7.60
N VAL A 59 -5.64 -28.40 6.48
CA VAL A 59 -4.75 -27.32 6.07
C VAL A 59 -5.31 -26.66 4.81
N PHE A 60 -5.40 -25.34 4.84
CA PHE A 60 -5.82 -24.48 3.75
C PHE A 60 -4.69 -23.54 3.39
N LEU A 61 -4.56 -23.32 2.09
CA LEU A 61 -3.60 -22.39 1.54
C LEU A 61 -4.36 -21.35 0.72
N HIS A 62 -4.19 -20.07 1.08
CA HIS A 62 -4.81 -18.97 0.37
C HIS A 62 -3.72 -18.05 -0.19
N ALA A 63 -3.66 -17.93 -1.52
CA ALA A 63 -2.75 -16.99 -2.15
C ALA A 63 -3.34 -15.58 -2.11
N TYR A 64 -2.49 -14.59 -1.83
CA TYR A 64 -2.84 -13.17 -1.88
C TYR A 64 -1.69 -12.40 -2.54
N GLU A 65 -2.00 -11.24 -3.11
CA GLU A 65 -1.00 -10.41 -3.79
C GLU A 65 -0.85 -9.08 -3.05
N VAL A 66 0.40 -8.69 -2.80
CA VAL A 66 0.75 -7.37 -2.28
C VAL A 66 1.38 -6.60 -3.43
N TRP A 67 0.80 -5.46 -3.80
CA TRP A 67 1.31 -4.63 -4.88
C TRP A 67 2.42 -3.70 -4.41
N GLU A 68 3.40 -3.45 -5.28
CA GLU A 68 4.48 -2.52 -4.97
C GLU A 68 3.95 -1.08 -4.96
N ARG A 69 4.41 -0.26 -4.00
CA ARG A 69 4.05 1.16 -3.98
C ARG A 69 4.92 1.98 -4.95
N PRO A 70 4.37 3.01 -5.61
CA PRO A 70 5.17 3.92 -6.41
C PRO A 70 6.18 4.67 -5.53
N ARG A 71 7.40 4.83 -6.03
CA ARG A 71 8.48 5.62 -5.44
C ARG A 71 8.74 6.82 -6.32
N VAL A 72 8.77 8.00 -5.71
CA VAL A 72 8.85 9.27 -6.42
C VAL A 72 10.09 10.04 -6.00
N SER A 73 10.84 10.54 -6.98
CA SER A 73 11.83 11.60 -6.79
C SER A 73 11.44 12.80 -7.63
N ILE A 74 11.75 14.01 -7.16
CA ILE A 74 11.41 15.26 -7.86
C ILE A 74 12.71 15.97 -8.19
N ALA A 75 12.83 16.40 -9.44
CA ALA A 75 13.93 17.24 -9.92
C ALA A 75 13.40 18.63 -10.33
N PRO A 76 14.21 19.69 -10.17
CA PRO A 76 15.48 19.71 -9.44
C PRO A 76 15.26 19.61 -7.91
N ASN A 77 16.25 19.06 -7.20
CA ASN A 77 16.20 18.86 -5.74
C ASN A 77 16.42 20.16 -4.95
N PHE A 78 17.02 21.16 -5.59
CA PHE A 78 17.26 22.48 -5.05
C PHE A 78 17.21 23.48 -6.20
N ALA A 79 16.56 24.61 -5.98
CA ALA A 79 16.51 25.67 -6.95
C ALA A 79 16.44 27.02 -6.27
N GLU A 80 17.41 27.87 -6.62
CA GLU A 80 17.34 29.30 -6.34
C GLU A 80 16.56 29.95 -7.48
N LEU A 81 15.34 30.41 -7.19
CA LEU A 81 14.60 31.24 -8.13
C LEU A 81 15.02 32.70 -7.95
N CYS A 82 15.39 33.33 -9.06
CA CYS A 82 15.46 34.79 -9.11
C CYS A 82 14.05 35.39 -9.03
N PRO A 83 13.91 36.66 -8.60
CA PRO A 83 12.68 37.41 -8.81
C PRO A 83 12.24 37.31 -10.28
N ASP A 84 10.95 37.12 -10.51
CA ASP A 84 10.36 36.88 -11.84
C ASP A 84 10.78 35.58 -12.56
N GLY A 85 11.58 34.72 -11.93
CA GLY A 85 11.95 33.41 -12.47
C GLY A 85 10.81 32.39 -12.39
N SER A 86 10.93 31.33 -13.17
CA SER A 86 10.04 30.16 -13.11
C SER A 86 10.86 28.88 -13.09
N ILE A 87 10.38 27.85 -12.39
CA ILE A 87 10.97 26.52 -12.40
C ILE A 87 9.94 25.47 -12.79
N THR A 88 10.37 24.42 -13.48
CA THR A 88 9.52 23.24 -13.72
C THR A 88 10.03 22.07 -12.88
N LEU A 89 9.16 21.57 -12.01
CA LEU A 89 9.36 20.35 -11.24
C LEU A 89 8.97 19.14 -12.09
N VAL A 90 9.90 18.22 -12.24
CA VAL A 90 9.75 16.99 -13.01
C VAL A 90 9.89 15.79 -12.08
N PRO A 91 8.81 15.04 -11.83
CA PRO A 91 8.86 13.84 -11.03
C PRO A 91 9.36 12.65 -11.87
N THR A 92 10.17 11.81 -11.24
CA THR A 92 10.50 10.48 -11.74
C THR A 92 9.82 9.46 -10.83
N VAL A 93 8.95 8.62 -11.42
CA VAL A 93 8.23 7.57 -10.71
C VAL A 93 8.86 6.22 -11.05
N THR A 94 9.08 5.39 -10.04
CA THR A 94 9.62 4.03 -10.15
C THR A 94 8.80 3.08 -9.28
N GLY A 95 8.73 1.80 -9.62
CA GLY A 95 7.87 0.83 -8.92
C GLY A 95 6.37 1.07 -9.15
N GLY A 96 5.54 0.25 -8.52
CA GLY A 96 4.08 0.28 -8.71
C GLY A 96 3.61 -0.09 -10.11
N GLN A 97 2.30 -0.04 -10.32
CA GLN A 97 1.65 -0.40 -11.59
C GLN A 97 1.58 0.83 -12.52
N PRO A 98 2.16 0.77 -13.75
CA PRO A 98 2.10 1.88 -14.69
C PRO A 98 0.65 2.34 -14.98
N LEU A 99 0.50 3.64 -15.29
CA LEU A 99 -0.74 4.46 -15.26
C LEU A 99 -0.85 5.26 -13.96
N TYR A 100 0.08 6.18 -13.80
CA TYR A 100 0.16 7.04 -12.63
C TYR A 100 -0.74 8.27 -12.76
N THR A 101 -1.39 8.62 -11.66
CA THR A 101 -2.08 9.90 -11.46
C THR A 101 -1.28 10.76 -10.50
N TYR A 102 -1.18 12.05 -10.80
CA TYR A 102 -0.37 13.00 -10.06
C TYR A 102 -1.29 13.97 -9.31
N LEU A 103 -0.93 14.34 -8.09
CA LEU A 103 -1.58 15.40 -7.33
C LEU A 103 -0.53 16.23 -6.60
N TRP A 104 -0.29 17.43 -7.12
CA TRP A 104 0.58 18.42 -6.51
C TRP A 104 -0.21 19.28 -5.52
N GLY A 105 0.26 19.35 -4.28
CA GLY A 105 -0.23 20.26 -3.25
C GLY A 105 0.70 21.46 -3.06
N PRO A 106 0.17 22.61 -2.62
CA PRO A 106 -1.21 22.84 -2.14
C PRO A 106 -2.26 23.14 -3.23
N GLY A 107 -1.88 23.27 -4.49
CA GLY A 107 -2.76 23.71 -5.59
C GLY A 107 -3.71 22.67 -6.19
N ASN A 108 -3.68 21.42 -5.72
CA ASN A 108 -4.42 20.28 -6.28
C ASN A 108 -4.25 20.14 -7.81
N VAL A 109 -3.04 20.41 -8.31
CA VAL A 109 -2.72 20.34 -9.74
C VAL A 109 -2.46 18.88 -10.11
N THR A 110 -3.03 18.40 -11.21
CA THR A 110 -2.97 16.99 -11.61
C THR A 110 -2.08 16.68 -12.82
N THR A 111 -1.26 17.65 -13.22
CA THR A 111 -0.34 17.50 -14.36
C THR A 111 0.88 16.66 -13.99
N PRO A 112 1.49 15.94 -14.96
CA PRO A 112 2.70 15.15 -14.73
C PRO A 112 3.90 15.98 -14.26
N THR A 113 3.95 17.25 -14.60
CA THR A 113 4.96 18.22 -14.16
C THR A 113 4.29 19.43 -13.54
N LEU A 114 4.97 20.14 -12.65
CA LEU A 114 4.45 21.38 -12.06
C LEU A 114 5.39 22.55 -12.37
N THR A 115 4.87 23.62 -12.94
CA THR A 115 5.61 24.87 -13.09
C THR A 115 5.28 25.80 -11.93
N VAL A 116 6.32 26.38 -11.33
CA VAL A 116 6.23 27.27 -10.17
C VAL A 116 6.91 28.59 -10.53
N ASP A 117 6.16 29.68 -10.46
CA ASP A 117 6.65 31.03 -10.72
C ASP A 117 7.02 31.72 -9.41
N ALA A 118 8.11 32.49 -9.39
CA ALA A 118 8.58 33.19 -8.19
C ALA A 118 7.57 34.21 -7.63
N ASN A 119 6.68 34.74 -8.49
CA ASN A 119 5.73 35.79 -8.13
C ASN A 119 4.32 35.29 -7.76
N SER A 120 3.97 34.10 -8.21
CA SER A 120 2.62 33.52 -8.07
C SER A 120 2.61 32.07 -7.60
N GLY A 121 3.79 31.50 -7.32
CA GLY A 121 3.96 30.17 -6.79
C GLY A 121 3.56 30.06 -5.31
N PRO A 122 3.30 28.84 -4.82
CA PRO A 122 3.00 28.63 -3.42
C PRO A 122 4.19 29.03 -2.53
N THR A 123 3.89 29.73 -1.44
CA THR A 123 4.85 30.02 -0.35
C THR A 123 5.06 28.84 0.59
N ASP A 124 4.12 27.89 0.56
CA ASP A 124 4.17 26.67 1.36
C ASP A 124 4.97 25.56 0.66
N ALA A 125 5.40 24.57 1.43
CA ALA A 125 6.10 23.41 0.89
C ALA A 125 5.25 22.69 -0.16
N ILE A 126 5.82 22.50 -1.35
CA ILE A 126 5.23 21.72 -2.43
C ILE A 126 5.39 20.24 -2.11
N PHE A 127 4.31 19.48 -2.25
CA PHE A 127 4.35 18.02 -2.17
C PHE A 127 3.66 17.40 -3.38
N LEU A 128 4.09 16.20 -3.74
CA LEU A 128 3.48 15.41 -4.80
C LEU A 128 2.99 14.09 -4.21
N ARG A 129 1.73 13.78 -4.48
CA ARG A 129 1.16 12.46 -4.28
C ARG A 129 1.01 11.79 -5.64
N VAL A 130 1.56 10.60 -5.79
CA VAL A 130 1.40 9.78 -6.99
C VAL A 130 0.57 8.56 -6.62
N THR A 131 -0.46 8.27 -7.40
CA THR A 131 -1.26 7.06 -7.24
C THR A 131 -1.13 6.22 -8.50
N ASP A 132 -0.79 4.95 -8.35
CA ASP A 132 -0.64 4.01 -9.46
C ASP A 132 -1.99 3.42 -9.91
N ASP A 133 -2.01 2.59 -10.96
CA ASP A 133 -3.26 2.00 -11.53
C ASP A 133 -3.99 1.10 -10.53
N ASN A 134 -3.22 0.57 -9.59
CA ASN A 134 -3.62 -0.33 -8.53
C ASN A 134 -4.13 0.43 -7.28
N GLY A 135 -4.06 1.76 -7.30
CA GLY A 135 -4.51 2.62 -6.20
C GLY A 135 -3.48 2.80 -5.08
N CYS A 136 -2.24 2.32 -5.24
CA CYS A 136 -1.16 2.47 -4.26
C CYS A 136 -0.55 3.88 -4.31
N VAL A 137 -0.18 4.41 -3.13
CA VAL A 137 0.32 5.79 -2.92
C VAL A 137 1.58 5.84 -2.07
#